data_AF-A0A2N2LV95-F1
#
_entry.id   AF-A0A2N2LV95-F1
#
_cell.length_a   1.000
_cell.length_b   1.000
_cell.length_c   1.000
_cell.angle_alpha   90.00
_cell.angle_beta   90.00
_cell.angle_gamma   90.00
#
_symmetry.space_group_name_H-M   'P 1'
#
loop_
_entity.id
_entity.type
_entity.pdbx_description
1 polymer ?
#
loop_
_entity_poly.entity_id
_entity_poly.type
_entity_poly.pdbx_seq_one_letter_code
_entity_poly.pdbx_strand_id
1 'polypeptide(L)'
;RVLFRSGECVAIGMIAEARLAESINIADSGLSEKLAADFTKIGLPTKIPAELDRHEIINATLLDKKRSGKQIHFALPQRIGKVQIGLVVEDWQNRIIW
;
A
#
# COMPACT_ATOMS: atom_id res chain seq x y z
N ARG A 1 17.91 -11.39 -5.50
CA ARG A 1 17.01 -12.56 -5.36
C ARG A 1 15.99 -12.19 -4.29
N VAL A 2 14.86 -11.58 -4.67
CA VAL A 2 13.92 -11.02 -3.69
C VAL A 2 13.04 -12.16 -3.16
N LEU A 3 13.28 -12.52 -1.91
CA LEU A 3 12.53 -13.49 -1.11
C LEU A 3 11.46 -12.73 -0.33
N PHE A 4 10.34 -12.40 -0.97
CA PHE A 4 9.10 -12.13 -0.25
C PHE A 4 8.03 -13.00 -0.88
N ARG A 5 7.49 -13.94 -0.09
CA ARG A 5 6.38 -14.76 -0.57
C ARG A 5 5.20 -13.83 -0.79
N SER A 6 4.46 -14.03 -1.88
CA SER A 6 3.44 -13.09 -2.39
C SER A 6 2.43 -12.56 -1.35
N GLY A 7 2.22 -13.21 -0.20
CA GLY A 7 1.35 -12.70 0.87
C GLY A 7 1.93 -11.54 1.69
N GLU A 8 3.25 -11.49 1.88
CA GLU A 8 3.92 -10.49 2.74
C GLU A 8 4.01 -9.13 2.04
N CYS A 9 4.40 -9.13 0.76
CA CYS A 9 4.34 -7.92 -0.07
C CYS A 9 2.91 -7.43 -0.25
N VAL A 10 1.92 -8.33 -0.36
CA VAL A 10 0.52 -7.92 -0.53
C VAL A 10 -0.02 -7.23 0.71
N ALA A 11 0.28 -7.72 1.92
CA ALA A 11 -0.16 -7.07 3.16
C ALA A 11 0.42 -5.65 3.30
N ILE A 12 1.74 -5.51 3.10
CA ILE A 12 2.43 -4.22 3.16
C ILE A 12 1.91 -3.28 2.07
N GLY A 13 1.70 -3.78 0.85
CA GLY A 13 1.15 -3.01 -0.26
C GLY A 13 -0.27 -2.50 0.00
N MET A 14 -1.14 -3.36 0.54
CA MET A 14 -2.51 -2.97 0.88
C MET A 14 -2.56 -1.92 1.99
N ILE A 15 -1.69 -2.02 3.01
CA ILE A 15 -1.56 -0.97 4.03
C ILE A 15 -1.05 0.33 3.40
N ALA A 16 -0.05 0.25 2.50
CA ALA A 16 0.47 1.41 1.79
C ALA A 16 -0.61 2.11 0.95
N GLU A 17 -1.41 1.35 0.20
CA GLU A 17 -2.54 1.86 -0.59
C GLU A 17 -3.62 2.47 0.30
N ALA A 18 -3.93 1.88 1.45
CA ALA A 18 -4.90 2.45 2.39
C ALA A 18 -4.41 3.76 3.00
N ARG A 19 -3.13 3.85 3.38
CA ARG A 19 -2.51 5.11 3.87
C ARG A 19 -2.51 6.18 2.79
N LEU A 20 -2.20 5.80 1.55
CA LEU A 20 -2.27 6.71 0.41
C LEU A 20 -3.71 7.20 0.21
N ALA A 21 -4.70 6.31 0.28
CA ALA A 21 -6.12 6.64 0.15
C ALA A 21 -6.60 7.60 1.25
N GLU A 22 -6.16 7.40 2.49
CA GLU A 22 -6.43 8.31 3.62
C GLU A 22 -5.80 9.69 3.39
N SER A 23 -4.53 9.72 2.94
CA SER A 23 -3.80 10.98 2.71
C SER A 23 -4.43 11.89 1.65
N ILE A 24 -5.24 11.33 0.75
CA ILE A 24 -5.96 12.06 -0.30
C ILE A 24 -7.49 12.11 -0.06
N ASN A 25 -7.95 11.76 1.15
CA ASN A 25 -9.36 11.76 1.55
C ASN A 25 -10.28 10.86 0.72
N ILE A 26 -9.76 9.76 0.16
CA ILE A 26 -10.54 8.74 -0.56
C ILE A 26 -11.05 7.66 0.41
N ALA A 27 -10.24 7.31 1.40
CA ALA A 27 -10.60 6.39 2.47
C ALA A 27 -10.99 7.12 3.75
N ASP A 28 -11.83 6.48 4.55
CA ASP A 28 -12.08 6.89 5.93
C ASP A 28 -10.78 6.78 6.75
N SER A 29 -10.53 7.76 7.62
CA SER A 29 -9.43 7.71 8.58
C SER A 29 -9.59 6.49 9.51
N GLY A 30 -8.52 5.69 9.66
CA GLY A 30 -8.57 4.46 10.46
C GLY A 30 -8.61 3.17 9.63
N LEU A 31 -8.78 3.27 8.31
CA LEU A 31 -8.82 2.11 7.41
C LEU A 31 -7.45 1.42 7.37
N SER A 32 -6.36 2.20 7.33
CA SER A 32 -5.01 1.64 7.28
C SER A 32 -4.65 0.92 8.58
N GLU A 33 -5.00 1.48 9.74
CA GLU A 33 -4.81 0.83 11.04
C GLU A 33 -5.66 -0.43 11.16
N LYS A 34 -6.89 -0.42 10.64
CA LYS A 34 -7.77 -1.59 10.68
C LYS A 34 -7.20 -2.74 9.85
N LEU A 35 -6.71 -2.46 8.64
CA LEU A 35 -6.03 -3.46 7.80
C LEU A 35 -4.75 -3.98 8.48
N ALA A 36 -3.95 -3.10 9.07
CA ALA A 36 -2.77 -3.50 9.81
C ALA A 36 -3.13 -4.40 11.02
N ALA A 37 -4.19 -4.08 11.76
CA ALA A 37 -4.64 -4.92 12.88
C ALA A 37 -5.10 -6.30 12.38
N ASP A 38 -5.87 -6.37 11.29
CA ASP A 38 -6.39 -7.62 10.77
C ASP A 38 -5.30 -8.50 10.16
N PHE A 39 -4.35 -7.93 9.42
CA PHE A 39 -3.18 -8.66 8.91
C PHE A 39 -2.28 -9.17 10.03
N THR A 40 -2.11 -8.41 11.10
CA THR A 40 -1.36 -8.85 12.28
C THR A 40 -2.03 -10.07 12.94
N LYS A 41 -3.37 -10.10 13.04
CA LYS A 41 -4.12 -11.24 13.61
C LYS A 41 -3.94 -12.54 12.82
N ILE A 42 -3.77 -12.45 11.51
CA ILE A 42 -3.55 -13.62 10.64
C ILE A 42 -2.07 -13.95 10.44
N GLY A 43 -1.18 -13.30 11.19
CA GLY A 43 0.27 -13.57 11.16
C GLY A 43 0.98 -13.03 9.93
N LEU A 44 0.39 -12.09 9.20
CA LEU A 44 1.06 -11.41 8.09
C LEU A 44 1.90 -10.22 8.59
N PRO A 45 3.06 -9.96 7.96
CA PRO A 45 3.88 -8.82 8.32
C PRO A 45 3.17 -7.52 7.91
N THR A 46 3.02 -6.62 8.88
CA THR A 46 2.39 -5.30 8.71
C THR A 46 3.37 -4.15 8.83
N LYS A 47 4.63 -4.48 9.18
CA LYS A 47 5.74 -3.55 9.25
C LYS A 47 6.83 -3.99 8.30
N ILE A 48 7.43 -3.02 7.63
CA ILE A 48 8.64 -3.25 6.84
C ILE A 48 9.79 -3.48 7.83
N PRO A 49 10.56 -4.58 7.70
CA PRO A 49 11.76 -4.82 8.51
C PRO A 49 12.69 -3.60 8.49
N ALA A 50 13.31 -3.28 9.64
CA ALA A 50 14.21 -2.13 9.75
C ALA A 50 15.44 -2.22 8.84
N GLU A 51 15.80 -3.44 8.43
CA GLU A 51 16.94 -3.76 7.57
C GLU A 51 16.66 -3.46 6.08
N LEU A 52 15.41 -3.13 5.74
CA LEU A 52 14.99 -2.91 4.36
C LEU A 52 14.59 -1.46 4.15
N ASP A 53 14.98 -0.92 3.00
CA ASP A 53 14.55 0.40 2.60
C ASP A 53 13.06 0.40 2.31
N ARG A 54 12.33 1.21 3.08
CA ARG A 54 10.87 1.32 2.99
C ARG A 54 10.45 1.82 1.61
N HIS A 55 11.15 2.80 1.08
CA HIS A 55 10.85 3.35 -0.24
C HIS A 55 11.08 2.30 -1.33
N GLU A 56 12.13 1.49 -1.24
CA GLU A 56 12.34 0.39 -2.19
C GLU A 56 11.25 -0.67 -2.12
N ILE A 57 10.84 -1.09 -0.93
CA ILE A 57 9.77 -2.09 -0.75
C ILE A 57 8.44 -1.54 -1.30
N ILE A 58 8.11 -0.30 -0.97
CA ILE A 58 6.88 0.34 -1.42
C ILE A 58 6.90 0.53 -2.94
N ASN A 59 8.00 1.01 -3.50
CA ASN A 59 8.19 1.13 -4.94
C ASN A 59 8.03 -0.24 -5.59
N ALA A 60 8.74 -1.27 -5.13
CA ALA A 60 8.62 -2.61 -5.68
C ALA A 60 7.18 -3.14 -5.61
N THR A 61 6.50 -2.93 -4.50
CA THR A 61 5.13 -3.45 -4.26
C THR A 61 4.06 -2.70 -5.06
N LEU A 62 4.15 -1.36 -5.14
CA LEU A 62 3.18 -0.54 -5.86
C LEU A 62 3.44 -0.51 -7.38
N LEU A 63 4.69 -0.68 -7.81
CA LEU A 63 5.09 -0.66 -9.22
C LEU A 63 4.90 -2.01 -9.94
N ASP A 64 4.81 -3.12 -9.21
CA ASP A 64 4.76 -4.50 -9.76
C ASP A 64 3.68 -4.71 -10.84
N LYS A 65 2.63 -3.86 -10.91
CA LYS A 65 1.50 -4.07 -11.84
C LYS A 65 1.03 -2.85 -12.63
N LYS A 66 1.58 -1.66 -12.40
CA LYS A 66 0.89 -0.38 -12.75
C LYS A 66 1.69 0.55 -13.66
N ARG A 67 2.77 0.07 -14.26
CA ARG A 67 3.61 0.86 -15.16
C ARG A 67 3.13 0.74 -16.60
N SER A 68 2.11 1.53 -16.95
CA SER A 68 1.76 1.80 -18.35
C SER A 68 2.08 3.28 -18.64
N GLY A 69 3.28 3.56 -19.15
CA GLY A 69 3.73 4.91 -19.49
C GLY A 69 4.36 5.73 -18.35
N LYS A 70 4.17 7.07 -18.38
CA LYS A 70 4.76 8.07 -17.45
C LYS A 70 4.01 8.24 -16.12
N GLN A 71 2.83 7.64 -15.95
CA GLN A 71 1.97 7.80 -14.76
C GLN A 71 1.63 6.45 -14.14
N ILE A 72 1.51 6.42 -12.81
CA ILE A 72 1.14 5.23 -12.03
C ILE A 72 -0.35 5.34 -11.72
N HIS A 73 -1.12 4.34 -12.14
CA HIS A 73 -2.55 4.26 -11.83
C HIS A 73 -2.77 3.37 -10.62
N PHE A 74 -3.20 3.97 -9.52
CA PHE A 74 -3.49 3.28 -8.27
C PHE A 74 -4.90 2.67 -8.25
N ALA A 75 -5.02 1.65 -7.42
CA ALA A 75 -6.28 1.03 -7.03
C ALA A 75 -6.37 1.23 -5.52
N LEU A 76 -7.10 2.26 -5.09
CA LEU A 76 -7.10 2.70 -3.70
C LEU A 76 -8.39 2.24 -3.02
N PRO A 77 -8.29 1.59 -1.84
CA PRO A 77 -9.48 1.20 -1.10
C PRO A 77 -10.16 2.45 -0.53
N GLN A 78 -11.48 2.59 -0.74
CA GLN A 78 -12.27 3.61 -0.03
C GLN A 78 -12.75 3.10 1.33
N ARG A 79 -13.19 1.84 1.33
CA ARG A 79 -13.68 1.12 2.51
C ARG A 79 -13.57 -0.37 2.24
N ILE A 80 -13.72 -1.18 3.28
CA ILE A 80 -13.80 -2.64 3.12
C ILE A 80 -14.91 -2.97 2.12
N GLY A 81 -14.54 -3.73 1.07
CA GLY A 81 -15.44 -4.10 -0.03
C GLY A 81 -15.64 -3.05 -1.13
N LYS A 82 -14.94 -1.91 -1.09
CA LYS A 82 -15.01 -0.89 -2.17
C LYS A 82 -13.61 -0.34 -2.49
N VAL A 83 -13.18 -0.52 -3.74
CA VAL A 83 -11.93 -0.02 -4.30
C VAL A 83 -12.23 0.94 -5.45
N GLN A 84 -11.44 2.00 -5.55
CA GLN A 84 -11.45 2.92 -6.67
C GLN A 84 -10.19 2.72 -7.51
N ILE A 85 -10.35 2.43 -8.80
CA ILE A 85 -9.27 2.14 -9.73
C ILE A 85 -8.98 3.34 -10.65
N GLY A 86 -7.75 3.40 -11.18
CA GLY A 86 -7.36 4.39 -12.19
C GLY A 86 -6.92 5.74 -11.63
N LEU A 87 -6.74 5.84 -10.31
CA LEU A 87 -6.36 7.09 -9.65
C LEU A 87 -4.90 7.41 -9.92
N VAL A 88 -4.63 8.65 -10.32
CA VAL A 88 -3.27 9.17 -10.43
C VAL A 88 -3.03 10.06 -9.22
N VAL A 89 -2.00 9.71 -8.43
CA VAL A 89 -1.64 10.48 -7.24
C VAL A 89 -0.25 11.06 -7.44
N GLU A 90 -0.16 12.38 -7.46
CA GLU A 90 1.11 13.10 -7.51
C GLU A 90 1.80 13.07 -6.15
N ASP A 91 3.13 12.99 -6.18
CA ASP A 91 3.98 12.99 -4.97
C ASP A 91 3.60 11.89 -3.95
N TRP A 92 3.04 10.78 -4.43
CA TRP A 92 2.49 9.72 -3.57
C TRP A 92 3.54 9.13 -2.60
N GLN A 93 4.82 9.17 -2.95
CA GLN A 93 5.93 8.67 -2.13
C GLN A 93 6.08 9.44 -0.81
N ASN A 94 5.83 10.76 -0.84
CA ASN A 94 5.93 11.63 0.33
C ASN A 94 4.63 11.69 1.14
N ARG A 95 3.52 11.20 0.60
CA ARG A 95 2.20 11.20 1.24
C ARG A 95 1.95 9.99 2.15
N ILE A 96 2.64 8.88 1.91
CA ILE A 96 2.50 7.67 2.72
C ILE A 96 3.37 7.79 3.97
N ILE A 97 2.75 8.14 5.10
CA ILE A 97 3.41 8.24 6.40
C ILE A 97 3.36 6.87 7.08
N TRP A 98 4.51 6.34 7.49
CA TRP A 98 4.63 4.97 8.04
C TRP A 98 4.60 4.86 9.55
#